data_AF-A0A9P7E6L0-F1
#
_entry.id   AF-A0A9P7E6L0-F1
#
_cell.length_a   1.000
_cell.length_b   1.000
_cell.length_c   1.000
_cell.angle_alpha   90.00
_cell.angle_beta   90.00
_cell.angle_gamma   90.00
#
_symmetry.space_group_name_H-M   'P 1'
#
loop_
_entity.id
_entity.type
_entity.pdbx_description
1 polymer ?
#
loop_
_entity_poly.entity_id
_entity_poly.type
_entity_poly.pdbx_seq_one_letter_code
_entity_poly.pdbx_strand_id
1 'polypeptide(L)'
;MSEEEAAAGLRWNNNVSVAAIALISYEYLLLLDKEVEYVWKRPWSFMSCLYLVVRYFGFFLAMVCACWGVARLSSCYDLIVLIEWGFSVYFCFAEVILIWRLYAICNQSKLVLHVLVGLFVPIVALSIGTDIYLYSRRSVFSVKEIITPNAKYCTLFFKIGPMLAIYTSIPIMCYDILLVILAAFTLVKHVVEQRRIEMKPNTYMVMIVRYHIMYFALNLTNQILLVILWADIPMPAMSLAELFNGTAPFILAPRLIISIWDTHANEQCVHVSTTFADCVCWTSPPIFEQHEMNPCVGHPESTFSLEKEVVEVETP
;
A
#
# COMPACT_ATOMS: atom_id res chain seq x y z
N MET A 1 -27.68 25.27 -14.80
CA MET A 1 -26.46 25.72 -14.11
C MET A 1 -26.25 27.17 -14.47
N SER A 2 -26.33 28.07 -13.50
CA SER A 2 -26.08 29.50 -13.73
C SER A 2 -24.58 29.75 -13.91
N GLU A 3 -24.19 30.88 -14.53
CA GLU A 3 -22.79 31.25 -14.70
C GLU A 3 -22.07 31.44 -13.34
N GLU A 4 -22.79 31.90 -12.32
CA GLU A 4 -22.26 32.04 -10.95
C GLU A 4 -21.96 30.70 -10.29
N GLU A 5 -22.82 29.68 -10.47
CA GLU A 5 -22.58 28.32 -9.96
C GLU A 5 -21.33 27.70 -10.61
N ALA A 6 -21.15 27.92 -11.92
CA ALA A 6 -19.98 27.43 -12.65
C ALA A 6 -18.69 28.11 -12.18
N ALA A 7 -18.72 29.43 -11.98
CA ALA A 7 -17.57 30.19 -11.47
C ALA A 7 -17.21 29.80 -10.03
N ALA A 8 -18.20 29.57 -9.18
CA ALA A 8 -18.00 29.10 -7.81
C ALA A 8 -17.36 27.69 -7.79
N GLY A 9 -17.88 26.75 -8.58
CA GLY A 9 -17.32 25.40 -8.69
C GLY A 9 -15.86 25.40 -9.16
N LEU A 10 -15.53 26.24 -10.14
CA LEU A 10 -14.16 26.37 -10.64
C LEU A 10 -13.19 26.90 -9.56
N ARG A 11 -13.62 27.91 -8.79
CA ARG A 11 -12.81 28.47 -7.71
C ARG A 11 -12.58 27.45 -6.60
N TRP A 12 -13.61 26.68 -6.25
CA TRP A 12 -13.50 25.58 -5.29
C TRP A 12 -12.49 24.54 -5.76
N ASN A 13 -12.63 24.05 -6.99
CA ASN A 13 -11.72 23.05 -7.54
C ASN A 13 -10.27 23.53 -7.52
N ASN A 14 -9.99 24.76 -7.99
CA ASN A 14 -8.63 25.31 -8.00
C ASN A 14 -8.03 25.42 -6.59
N ASN A 15 -8.78 25.95 -5.61
CA ASN A 15 -8.30 26.07 -4.23
C ASN A 15 -8.00 24.70 -3.62
N VAL A 16 -8.87 23.73 -3.89
CA VAL A 16 -8.77 22.35 -3.42
C VAL A 16 -7.56 21.65 -4.05
N SER A 17 -7.35 21.80 -5.36
CA SER A 17 -6.18 21.23 -6.06
C SER A 17 -4.86 21.80 -5.55
N VAL A 18 -4.79 23.11 -5.29
CA VAL A 18 -3.59 23.75 -4.73
C VAL A 18 -3.30 23.22 -3.32
N ALA A 19 -4.32 23.11 -2.47
CA ALA A 19 -4.17 22.53 -1.14
C ALA A 19 -3.73 21.05 -1.21
N ALA A 20 -4.28 20.27 -2.14
CA ALA A 20 -3.92 18.88 -2.37
C ALA A 20 -2.45 18.72 -2.77
N ILE A 21 -1.97 19.48 -3.78
CA ILE A 21 -0.55 19.42 -4.18
C ILE A 21 0.34 19.85 -3.01
N ALA A 22 0.00 20.94 -2.32
CA ALA A 22 0.82 21.45 -1.24
C ALA A 22 0.97 20.40 -0.13
N LEU A 23 -0.13 19.74 0.24
CA LEU A 23 -0.13 18.66 1.22
C LEU A 23 0.68 17.46 0.74
N ILE A 24 0.45 16.97 -0.49
CA ILE A 24 1.19 15.84 -1.05
C ILE A 24 2.69 16.18 -1.14
N SER A 25 3.05 17.34 -1.64
CA SER A 25 4.45 17.78 -1.78
C SER A 25 5.14 17.91 -0.41
N TYR A 26 4.44 18.46 0.58
CA TYR A 26 4.95 18.53 1.95
C TYR A 26 5.22 17.13 2.52
N GLU A 27 4.30 16.20 2.30
CA GLU A 27 4.45 14.80 2.70
C GLU A 27 5.62 14.10 2.03
N TYR A 28 5.82 14.39 0.75
CA TYR A 28 6.96 13.89 -0.01
C TYR A 28 8.29 14.29 0.62
N LEU A 29 8.44 15.58 0.92
CA LEU A 29 9.66 16.12 1.52
C LEU A 29 9.90 15.54 2.91
N LEU A 30 8.86 15.41 3.74
CA LEU A 30 8.99 14.82 5.08
C LEU A 30 9.47 13.37 5.07
N LEU A 31 9.05 12.60 4.08
CA LEU A 31 9.38 11.17 3.98
C LEU A 31 10.70 10.92 3.24
N LEU A 32 11.26 11.92 2.55
CA LEU A 32 12.41 11.76 1.67
C LEU A 32 13.65 11.26 2.42
N ASP A 33 13.95 11.80 3.60
CA ASP A 33 15.12 11.39 4.39
C ASP A 33 15.06 9.90 4.76
N LYS A 34 13.90 9.46 5.26
CA LYS A 34 13.64 8.04 5.60
C LYS A 34 13.59 7.16 4.36
N GLU A 35 13.10 7.67 3.24
CA GLU A 35 13.07 6.97 1.96
C GLU A 35 14.50 6.70 1.46
N VAL A 36 15.39 7.70 1.51
CA VAL A 36 16.80 7.54 1.16
C VAL A 36 17.46 6.47 2.02
N GLU A 37 17.17 6.47 3.33
CA GLU A 37 17.73 5.49 4.25
C GLU A 37 17.20 4.06 4.05
N TYR A 38 15.88 3.88 3.92
CA TYR A 38 15.26 2.55 3.92
C TYR A 38 15.04 1.95 2.53
N VAL A 39 15.00 2.77 1.48
CA VAL A 39 14.71 2.31 0.11
C VAL A 39 15.94 2.42 -0.77
N TRP A 40 16.58 3.59 -0.80
CA TRP A 40 17.66 3.84 -1.76
C TRP A 40 19.01 3.26 -1.34
N LYS A 41 19.35 3.30 -0.04
CA LYS A 41 20.59 2.72 0.48
C LYS A 41 20.56 1.20 0.62
N ARG A 42 19.38 0.58 0.53
CA ARG A 42 19.17 -0.86 0.72
C ARG A 42 18.99 -1.58 -0.63
N PRO A 43 19.29 -2.88 -0.73
CA PRO A 43 19.00 -3.64 -1.94
C PRO A 43 17.48 -3.63 -2.20
N TRP A 44 17.10 -3.45 -3.47
CA TRP A 44 15.71 -3.31 -3.84
C TRP A 44 14.97 -4.65 -3.71
N SER A 45 13.98 -4.69 -2.82
CA SER A 45 13.02 -5.79 -2.74
C SER A 45 11.83 -5.56 -3.68
N PHE A 46 11.03 -6.60 -3.93
CA PHE A 46 9.76 -6.47 -4.67
C PHE A 46 8.84 -5.41 -4.05
N MET A 47 8.76 -5.38 -2.71
CA MET A 47 8.00 -4.37 -1.95
C MET A 47 8.56 -2.95 -2.11
N SER A 48 9.89 -2.80 -2.14
CA SER A 48 10.56 -1.53 -2.39
C SER A 48 10.22 -0.99 -3.78
N CYS A 49 10.20 -1.86 -4.79
CA CYS A 49 9.82 -1.49 -6.15
C CYS A 49 8.35 -1.04 -6.23
N LEU A 50 7.42 -1.83 -5.68
CA LEU A 50 6.00 -1.47 -5.63
C LEU A 50 5.77 -0.14 -4.90
N TYR A 51 6.49 0.08 -3.79
CA TYR A 51 6.46 1.33 -3.05
C TYR A 51 6.86 2.52 -3.93
N LEU A 52 8.01 2.42 -4.62
CA LEU A 52 8.51 3.50 -5.48
C LEU A 52 7.53 3.78 -6.63
N VAL A 53 6.97 2.74 -7.25
CA VAL A 53 5.96 2.89 -8.31
C VAL A 53 4.74 3.64 -7.78
N VAL A 54 4.09 3.15 -6.73
CA VAL A 54 2.88 3.78 -6.17
C VAL A 54 3.17 5.21 -5.73
N ARG A 55 4.31 5.45 -5.10
CA ARG A 55 4.73 6.79 -4.69
C ARG A 55 4.85 7.69 -5.91
N TYR A 56 5.90 7.54 -6.73
CA TYR A 56 6.20 8.50 -7.80
C TYR A 56 5.09 8.59 -8.86
N PHE A 57 4.42 7.48 -9.15
CA PHE A 57 3.28 7.49 -10.06
C PHE A 57 2.09 8.25 -9.47
N GLY A 58 1.79 8.07 -8.17
CA GLY A 58 0.76 8.84 -7.48
C GLY A 58 1.05 10.34 -7.46
N PHE A 59 2.31 10.74 -7.25
CA PHE A 59 2.70 12.15 -7.34
C PHE A 59 2.57 12.72 -8.74
N PHE A 60 2.97 11.95 -9.75
CA PHE A 60 2.76 12.32 -11.15
C PHE A 60 1.28 12.55 -11.44
N LEU A 61 0.40 11.63 -11.04
CA LEU A 61 -1.05 11.77 -11.21
C LEU A 61 -1.59 12.99 -10.47
N ALA A 62 -1.21 13.21 -9.22
CA ALA A 62 -1.63 14.37 -8.44
C ALA A 62 -1.20 15.68 -9.11
N MET A 63 0.01 15.75 -9.65
CA MET A 63 0.51 16.89 -10.40
C MET A 63 -0.32 17.13 -11.67
N VAL A 64 -0.60 16.08 -12.44
CA VAL A 64 -1.42 16.17 -13.66
C VAL A 64 -2.84 16.63 -13.34
N CYS A 65 -3.47 16.06 -12.31
CA CYS A 65 -4.80 16.47 -11.83
C CYS A 65 -4.86 17.94 -11.42
N ALA A 66 -3.82 18.44 -10.78
CA ALA A 66 -3.83 19.80 -10.27
C ALA A 66 -3.36 20.85 -11.30
N CYS A 67 -2.60 20.43 -12.31
CA CYS A 67 -2.30 21.24 -13.48
C CYS A 67 -3.44 21.29 -14.51
N TRP A 68 -4.57 20.59 -14.25
CA TRP A 68 -5.74 20.50 -15.14
C TRP A 68 -6.25 21.85 -15.65
N GLY A 69 -6.21 22.90 -14.82
CA GLY A 69 -6.66 24.24 -15.20
C GLY A 69 -5.60 25.12 -15.88
N VAL A 70 -4.33 24.69 -15.91
CA VAL A 70 -3.18 25.54 -16.31
C VAL A 70 -2.46 24.97 -17.53
N ALA A 71 -2.46 23.65 -17.70
CA ALA A 71 -1.68 23.01 -18.75
C ALA A 71 -2.32 23.23 -20.13
N ARG A 72 -1.61 23.93 -21.02
CA ARG A 72 -1.85 23.95 -22.48
C ARG A 72 -1.46 22.61 -23.14
N LEU A 73 -1.63 21.50 -22.43
CA LEU A 73 -1.33 20.19 -22.97
C LEU A 73 -2.38 19.84 -24.03
N SER A 74 -1.89 19.27 -25.12
CA SER A 74 -2.61 18.80 -26.30
C SER A 74 -3.90 18.07 -25.93
N SER A 75 -5.04 18.59 -26.41
CA SER A 75 -6.39 18.02 -26.34
C SER A 75 -6.88 17.60 -24.94
N CYS A 76 -7.88 18.30 -24.39
CA CYS A 76 -8.50 17.92 -23.11
C CYS A 76 -8.95 16.45 -23.03
N TYR A 77 -9.32 15.86 -24.16
CA TYR A 77 -9.67 14.45 -24.24
C TYR A 77 -8.53 13.55 -23.79
N ASP A 78 -7.31 13.78 -24.29
CA ASP A 78 -6.16 12.91 -24.03
C ASP A 78 -5.72 13.02 -22.57
N LEU A 79 -5.81 14.22 -21.99
CA LEU A 79 -5.53 14.44 -20.56
C LEU A 79 -6.51 13.70 -19.65
N ILE A 80 -7.81 13.78 -19.94
CA ILE A 80 -8.81 13.05 -19.15
C ILE A 80 -8.53 11.56 -19.21
N VAL A 81 -8.35 11.02 -20.43
CA VAL A 81 -8.10 9.60 -20.61
C VAL A 81 -6.84 9.18 -19.85
N LEU A 82 -5.78 10.00 -19.89
CA LEU A 82 -4.55 9.75 -19.13
C LEU A 82 -4.78 9.70 -17.62
N ILE A 83 -5.59 10.60 -17.08
CA ILE A 83 -5.89 10.65 -15.63
C ILE A 83 -6.71 9.42 -15.22
N GLU A 84 -7.79 9.13 -15.92
CA GLU A 84 -8.69 8.01 -15.61
C GLU A 84 -7.96 6.68 -15.65
N TRP A 85 -7.22 6.41 -16.73
CA TRP A 85 -6.37 5.22 -16.84
C TRP A 85 -5.26 5.21 -15.80
N GLY A 86 -4.71 6.38 -15.49
CA GLY A 86 -3.71 6.56 -14.47
C GLY A 86 -4.20 6.11 -13.10
N PHE A 87 -5.39 6.55 -12.69
CA PHE A 87 -6.02 6.10 -11.44
C PHE A 87 -6.29 4.60 -11.44
N SER A 88 -6.81 4.02 -12.53
CA SER A 88 -7.02 2.56 -12.62
C SER A 88 -5.73 1.77 -12.42
N VAL A 89 -4.64 2.19 -13.07
CA VAL A 89 -3.31 1.57 -12.90
C VAL A 89 -2.80 1.74 -11.47
N TYR A 90 -2.97 2.92 -10.88
CA TYR A 90 -2.57 3.19 -9.51
C TYR A 90 -3.30 2.29 -8.51
N PHE A 91 -4.62 2.16 -8.64
CA PHE A 91 -5.43 1.28 -7.79
C PHE A 91 -4.99 -0.18 -7.92
N CYS A 92 -4.67 -0.64 -9.14
CA CYS A 92 -4.13 -1.99 -9.33
C CYS A 92 -2.85 -2.22 -8.54
N PHE A 93 -1.89 -1.29 -8.57
CA PHE A 93 -0.67 -1.40 -7.78
C PHE A 93 -0.93 -1.31 -6.27
N ALA A 94 -1.84 -0.43 -5.83
CA ALA A 94 -2.22 -0.32 -4.43
C ALA A 94 -2.82 -1.64 -3.91
N GLU A 95 -3.69 -2.28 -4.69
CA GLU A 95 -4.26 -3.59 -4.36
C GLU A 95 -3.20 -4.69 -4.30
N VAL A 96 -2.25 -4.71 -5.24
CA VAL A 96 -1.13 -5.67 -5.17
C VAL A 96 -0.33 -5.51 -3.87
N ILE A 97 -0.13 -4.27 -3.40
CA ILE A 97 0.51 -4.02 -2.10
C ILE A 97 -0.34 -4.57 -0.95
N LEU A 98 -1.66 -4.38 -0.97
CA LEU A 98 -2.58 -4.92 0.04
C LEU A 98 -2.56 -6.45 0.10
N ILE A 99 -2.64 -7.11 -1.06
CA ILE A 99 -2.60 -8.57 -1.19
C ILE A 99 -1.28 -9.12 -0.64
N TRP A 100 -0.16 -8.50 -1.02
CA TRP A 100 1.15 -8.94 -0.55
C TRP A 100 1.35 -8.70 0.96
N ARG A 101 0.82 -7.59 1.49
CA ARG A 101 0.81 -7.34 2.94
C ARG A 101 -0.02 -8.39 3.68
N LEU A 102 -1.19 -8.73 3.17
CA LEU A 102 -2.03 -9.78 3.73
C LEU A 102 -1.34 -11.16 3.65
N TYR A 103 -0.63 -11.44 2.56
CA TYR A 103 0.20 -12.64 2.41
C TYR A 103 1.30 -12.72 3.48
N ALA A 104 2.01 -11.62 3.74
CA ALA A 104 3.03 -11.56 4.77
C ALA A 104 2.44 -11.80 6.17
N ILE A 105 1.28 -11.20 6.48
CA ILE A 105 0.58 -11.37 7.77
C ILE A 105 0.03 -12.81 7.93
N CYS A 106 -0.42 -13.44 6.85
CA CYS A 106 -0.94 -14.81 6.83
C CYS A 106 0.17 -15.88 6.80
N ASN A 107 1.30 -15.62 7.48
CA ASN A 107 2.45 -16.52 7.58
C ASN A 107 2.93 -17.06 6.23
N GLN A 108 2.86 -16.22 5.18
CA GLN A 108 3.34 -16.56 3.83
C GLN A 108 2.71 -17.83 3.22
N SER A 109 1.47 -18.15 3.61
CA SER A 109 0.75 -19.27 3.04
C SER A 109 0.50 -19.05 1.54
N LYS A 110 1.17 -19.86 0.71
CA LYS A 110 1.02 -19.80 -0.75
C LYS A 110 -0.43 -20.02 -1.18
N LEU A 111 -1.20 -20.82 -0.44
CA LEU A 111 -2.61 -21.06 -0.73
C LEU A 111 -3.43 -19.77 -0.68
N VAL A 112 -3.24 -18.97 0.37
CA VAL A 112 -3.95 -17.69 0.54
C VAL A 112 -3.59 -16.74 -0.61
N LEU A 113 -2.31 -16.67 -0.99
CA LEU A 113 -1.88 -15.83 -2.11
C LEU A 113 -2.54 -16.25 -3.43
N HIS A 114 -2.54 -17.55 -3.76
CA HIS A 114 -3.16 -18.03 -4.99
C HIS A 114 -4.67 -17.76 -5.03
N VAL A 115 -5.36 -17.91 -3.90
CA VAL A 115 -6.80 -17.59 -3.80
C VAL A 115 -7.04 -16.10 -4.00
N LEU A 116 -6.28 -15.24 -3.33
CA LEU A 116 -6.42 -13.78 -3.43
C LEU A 116 -6.12 -13.27 -4.83
N VAL A 117 -5.04 -13.74 -5.45
CA VAL A 117 -4.66 -13.38 -6.83
C VAL A 117 -5.64 -13.95 -7.83
N GLY A 118 -6.09 -15.19 -7.65
CA GLY A 118 -7.08 -15.83 -8.51
C GLY A 118 -8.43 -15.11 -8.52
N LEU A 119 -8.81 -14.49 -7.41
CA LEU A 119 -10.00 -13.65 -7.32
C LEU A 119 -9.76 -12.23 -7.87
N PHE A 120 -8.55 -11.68 -7.68
CA PHE A 120 -8.19 -10.34 -8.16
C PHE A 120 -8.09 -10.23 -9.69
N VAL A 121 -7.51 -11.24 -10.37
CA VAL A 121 -7.27 -11.19 -11.82
C VAL A 121 -8.56 -10.98 -12.64
N PRO A 122 -9.66 -11.73 -12.42
CA PRO A 122 -10.93 -11.49 -13.09
C PRO A 122 -11.51 -10.09 -12.82
N ILE A 123 -11.35 -9.57 -11.61
CA ILE A 123 -11.83 -8.23 -11.22
C ILE A 123 -11.06 -7.16 -12.01
N VAL A 124 -9.74 -7.28 -12.09
CA VAL A 124 -8.90 -6.38 -12.90
C VAL A 124 -9.26 -6.46 -14.38
N ALA A 125 -9.47 -7.66 -14.92
CA ALA A 125 -9.88 -7.84 -16.31
C ALA A 125 -11.24 -7.17 -16.61
N LEU A 126 -12.20 -7.29 -15.68
CA LEU A 126 -13.51 -6.63 -15.78
C LEU A 126 -13.38 -5.10 -15.73
N SER A 127 -12.55 -4.57 -14.81
CA SER A 127 -12.28 -3.14 -14.68
C SER A 127 -11.64 -2.58 -15.95
N ILE A 128 -10.58 -3.21 -16.48
CA ILE A 128 -9.94 -2.79 -17.73
C ILE A 128 -10.92 -2.83 -18.91
N GLY A 129 -11.73 -3.89 -19.01
CA GLY A 129 -12.74 -3.99 -20.07
C GLY A 129 -13.77 -2.87 -20.01
N THR A 130 -14.15 -2.46 -18.81
CA THR A 130 -15.08 -1.36 -18.56
C THR A 130 -14.46 -0.02 -18.91
N ASP A 131 -13.20 0.22 -18.50
CA ASP A 131 -12.46 1.44 -18.82
C ASP A 131 -12.26 1.62 -20.32
N ILE A 132 -11.93 0.54 -21.04
CA ILE A 132 -11.86 0.54 -22.51
C ILE A 132 -13.23 0.92 -23.09
N TYR A 133 -14.31 0.32 -22.60
CA TYR A 133 -15.65 0.58 -23.10
C TYR A 133 -16.10 2.04 -22.86
N LEU A 134 -15.84 2.57 -21.66
CA LEU A 134 -16.23 3.91 -21.26
C LEU A 134 -15.36 4.98 -21.92
N TYR A 135 -14.03 4.89 -21.79
CA TYR A 135 -13.13 5.98 -22.17
C TYR A 135 -12.68 5.93 -23.64
N SER A 136 -12.57 4.75 -24.26
CA SER A 136 -12.07 4.62 -25.65
C SER A 136 -13.13 4.96 -26.72
N ARG A 137 -14.42 5.04 -26.37
CA ARG A 137 -15.50 5.32 -27.33
C ARG A 137 -16.05 6.74 -27.18
N ARG A 138 -15.79 7.59 -28.18
CA ARG A 138 -16.40 8.93 -28.28
C ARG A 138 -17.94 8.95 -28.33
N SER A 139 -18.57 7.82 -28.62
CA SER A 139 -20.04 7.68 -28.58
C SER A 139 -20.60 7.58 -27.16
N VAL A 140 -19.81 7.08 -26.21
CA VAL A 140 -20.20 6.88 -24.80
C VAL A 140 -19.66 8.01 -23.92
N PHE A 141 -18.44 8.45 -24.22
CA PHE A 141 -17.71 9.47 -23.48
C PHE A 141 -17.44 10.69 -24.37
N SER A 142 -17.79 11.89 -23.88
CA SER A 142 -17.55 13.14 -24.59
C SER A 142 -16.95 14.16 -23.64
N VAL A 143 -15.97 14.91 -24.14
CA VAL A 143 -15.34 16.01 -23.41
C VAL A 143 -15.83 17.31 -24.01
N LYS A 144 -16.33 18.21 -23.17
CA LYS A 144 -16.72 19.56 -23.58
C LYS A 144 -15.73 20.56 -23.01
N GLU A 145 -15.10 21.33 -23.87
CA GLU A 145 -14.31 22.49 -23.47
C GLU A 145 -15.27 23.65 -23.21
N ILE A 146 -15.23 24.20 -21.99
CA ILE A 146 -15.97 25.40 -21.62
C ILE A 146 -14.96 26.55 -21.59
N ILE A 147 -15.18 27.52 -22.48
CA ILE A 147 -14.36 28.72 -22.60
C ILE A 147 -15.14 29.85 -21.93
N THR A 148 -14.64 30.32 -20.79
CA THR A 148 -15.12 31.55 -20.14
C THR A 148 -14.10 32.67 -20.38
N PRO A 149 -14.46 33.96 -20.22
CA PRO A 149 -13.53 35.08 -20.41
C PRO A 149 -12.27 34.99 -19.54
N ASN A 150 -12.38 34.32 -18.38
CA ASN A 150 -11.33 34.24 -17.37
C ASN A 150 -10.66 32.87 -17.28
N ALA A 151 -11.22 31.81 -17.87
CA ALA A 151 -10.68 30.47 -17.77
C ALA A 151 -11.17 29.53 -18.89
N LYS A 152 -10.29 28.62 -19.30
CA LYS A 152 -10.65 27.45 -20.11
C LYS A 152 -10.58 26.23 -19.21
N TYR A 153 -11.66 25.47 -19.15
CA TYR A 153 -11.68 24.22 -18.40
C TYR A 153 -12.50 23.17 -19.14
N CYS A 154 -12.20 21.91 -18.85
CA CYS A 154 -12.78 20.78 -19.55
C CYS A 154 -13.67 19.98 -18.61
N THR A 155 -14.88 19.72 -19.07
CA THR A 155 -15.89 18.98 -18.31
C THR A 155 -16.18 17.64 -18.96
N LEU A 156 -16.30 16.64 -18.10
CA LEU A 156 -16.65 15.27 -18.45
C LEU A 156 -18.15 15.18 -18.72
N PHE A 157 -18.55 14.53 -19.82
CA PHE A 157 -19.94 14.22 -20.08
C PHE A 157 -20.09 12.77 -20.55
N PHE A 158 -20.74 11.97 -19.71
CA PHE A 158 -21.12 10.60 -20.05
C PHE A 158 -22.49 10.60 -20.71
N LYS A 159 -22.58 10.04 -21.91
CA LYS A 159 -23.85 9.89 -22.65
C LYS A 159 -24.65 8.67 -22.19
N ILE A 160 -23.99 7.73 -21.52
CA ILE A 160 -24.59 6.53 -20.95
C ILE A 160 -24.82 6.76 -19.46
N GLY A 161 -25.87 6.17 -18.89
CA GLY A 161 -26.17 6.30 -17.47
C GLY A 161 -25.09 5.66 -16.57
N PRO A 162 -24.99 6.06 -15.30
CA PRO A 162 -23.94 5.62 -14.36
C PRO A 162 -24.02 4.13 -13.99
N MET A 163 -25.10 3.44 -14.39
CA MET A 163 -25.39 2.05 -14.05
C MET A 163 -24.22 1.10 -14.35
N LEU A 164 -23.55 1.25 -15.50
CA LEU A 164 -22.46 0.34 -15.88
C LEU A 164 -21.29 0.44 -14.89
N ALA A 165 -20.84 1.65 -14.58
CA ALA A 165 -19.75 1.91 -13.64
C ALA A 165 -20.10 1.36 -12.24
N ILE A 166 -21.32 1.66 -11.76
CA ILE A 166 -21.80 1.19 -10.45
C ILE A 166 -21.78 -0.34 -10.37
N TYR A 167 -22.33 -1.05 -11.36
CA TYR A 167 -22.36 -2.51 -11.33
C TYR A 167 -20.95 -3.13 -11.39
N THR A 168 -20.03 -2.52 -12.13
CA THR A 168 -18.65 -3.00 -12.24
C THR A 168 -17.81 -2.72 -11.00
N SER A 169 -18.21 -1.76 -10.16
CA SER A 169 -17.56 -1.48 -8.88
C SER A 169 -17.96 -2.45 -7.76
N ILE A 170 -19.10 -3.14 -7.86
CA ILE A 170 -19.58 -4.06 -6.81
C ILE A 170 -18.57 -5.20 -6.54
N PRO A 171 -18.00 -5.90 -7.53
CA PRO A 171 -16.99 -6.93 -7.28
C PRO A 171 -15.73 -6.40 -6.57
N ILE A 172 -15.29 -5.18 -6.92
CA ILE A 172 -14.14 -4.52 -6.28
C ILE A 172 -14.43 -4.27 -4.80
N MET A 173 -15.60 -3.70 -4.51
CA MET A 173 -16.09 -3.46 -3.16
C MET A 173 -16.17 -4.76 -2.33
N CYS A 174 -16.71 -5.83 -2.91
CA CYS A 174 -16.77 -7.14 -2.24
C CYS A 174 -15.37 -7.70 -1.96
N TYR A 175 -14.41 -7.46 -2.87
CA TYR A 175 -13.03 -7.89 -2.69
C TYR A 175 -12.35 -7.14 -1.54
N ASP A 176 -12.50 -5.82 -1.48
CA ASP A 176 -11.94 -5.00 -0.38
C ASP A 176 -12.53 -5.39 0.97
N ILE A 177 -13.84 -5.64 1.04
CA ILE A 177 -14.49 -6.14 2.25
C ILE A 177 -13.89 -7.49 2.65
N LEU A 178 -13.65 -8.39 1.70
CA LEU A 178 -12.99 -9.68 1.95
C LEU A 178 -11.57 -9.46 2.49
N LEU A 179 -10.78 -8.54 1.93
CA LEU A 179 -9.44 -8.23 2.42
C LEU A 179 -9.47 -7.69 3.86
N VAL A 180 -10.39 -6.77 4.17
CA VAL A 180 -10.58 -6.24 5.53
C VAL A 180 -10.95 -7.34 6.51
N ILE A 181 -11.89 -8.21 6.15
CA ILE A 181 -12.33 -9.33 7.00
C ILE A 181 -11.19 -10.30 7.26
N LEU A 182 -10.43 -10.69 6.22
CA LEU A 182 -9.29 -11.59 6.38
C LEU A 182 -8.18 -10.97 7.22
N ALA A 183 -7.87 -9.68 7.01
CA ALA A 183 -6.89 -8.96 7.81
C ALA A 183 -7.30 -8.91 9.29
N ALA A 184 -8.56 -8.59 9.57
CA ALA A 184 -9.11 -8.58 10.92
C ALA A 184 -9.11 -9.97 11.56
N PHE A 185 -9.52 -11.01 10.82
CA PHE A 185 -9.52 -12.39 11.29
C PHE A 185 -8.11 -12.87 11.66
N THR A 186 -7.13 -12.67 10.78
CA THR A 186 -5.75 -13.09 11.02
C THR A 186 -5.16 -12.36 12.22
N LEU A 187 -5.47 -11.07 12.40
CA LEU A 187 -5.08 -10.32 13.58
C LEU A 187 -5.68 -10.90 14.86
N VAL A 188 -7.01 -11.09 14.89
CA VAL A 188 -7.72 -11.60 16.08
C VAL A 188 -7.17 -12.95 16.46
N LYS A 189 -6.97 -13.84 15.47
CA LYS A 189 -6.33 -15.15 15.68
C LYS A 189 -4.95 -14.98 16.33
N HIS A 190 -4.13 -14.06 15.82
CA HIS A 190 -2.80 -13.86 16.37
C HIS A 190 -2.81 -13.32 17.80
N VAL A 191 -3.64 -12.32 18.09
CA VAL A 191 -3.76 -11.75 19.44
C VAL A 191 -4.26 -12.78 20.45
N VAL A 192 -5.22 -13.62 20.04
CA VAL A 192 -5.74 -14.70 20.88
C VAL A 192 -4.66 -15.74 21.15
N GLU A 193 -3.92 -16.17 20.13
CA GLU A 193 -2.84 -17.16 20.28
C GLU A 193 -1.70 -16.63 21.15
N GLN A 194 -1.33 -15.37 20.96
CA GLN A 194 -0.28 -14.72 21.75
C GLN A 194 -0.71 -14.55 23.22
N ARG A 195 -1.99 -14.24 23.48
CA ARG A 195 -2.55 -14.19 24.84
C ARG A 195 -2.54 -15.58 25.50
N ARG A 196 -2.74 -16.66 24.75
CA ARG A 196 -2.69 -18.04 25.26
C ARG A 196 -1.29 -18.46 25.72
N ILE A 197 -0.25 -17.90 25.11
CA ILE A 197 1.15 -18.22 25.41
C ILE A 197 1.71 -17.33 26.55
N GLU A 198 0.87 -16.49 27.19
CA GLU A 198 1.30 -15.48 28.18
C GLU A 198 2.41 -14.54 27.69
N MET A 199 2.65 -14.50 26.37
CA MET A 199 3.57 -13.54 25.78
C MET A 199 2.92 -12.16 25.82
N LYS A 200 3.54 -11.22 26.54
CA LYS A 200 3.12 -9.81 26.47
C LYS A 200 3.24 -9.34 25.02
N PRO A 201 2.14 -8.92 24.37
CA PRO A 201 2.23 -8.40 23.02
C PRO A 201 3.08 -7.13 23.04
N ASN A 202 4.13 -7.09 22.22
CA ASN A 202 4.95 -5.90 22.06
C ASN A 202 4.04 -4.76 21.58
N THR A 203 4.08 -3.60 22.24
CA THR A 203 3.27 -2.42 21.90
C THR A 203 3.44 -2.03 20.43
N TYR A 204 4.65 -2.23 19.88
CA TYR A 204 4.94 -1.99 18.47
C TYR A 204 4.20 -2.92 17.51
N MET A 205 4.08 -4.22 17.83
CA MET A 205 3.31 -5.16 17.00
C MET A 205 1.82 -4.75 16.93
N VAL A 206 1.22 -4.41 18.07
CA VAL A 206 -0.19 -3.96 18.10
C VAL A 206 -0.36 -2.67 17.30
N MET A 207 0.59 -1.75 17.40
CA MET A 207 0.58 -0.48 16.68
C MET A 207 0.67 -0.70 15.16
N ILE A 208 1.64 -1.49 14.69
CA ILE A 208 1.81 -1.82 13.27
C ILE A 208 0.53 -2.43 12.71
N VAL A 209 -0.04 -3.43 13.39
CA VAL A 209 -1.22 -4.10 12.86
C VAL A 209 -2.47 -3.20 12.86
N ARG A 210 -2.62 -2.33 13.86
CA ARG A 210 -3.69 -1.32 13.85
C ARG A 210 -3.58 -0.41 12.63
N TYR A 211 -2.36 0.00 12.26
CA TYR A 211 -2.17 0.80 11.05
C TYR A 211 -2.48 0.04 9.76
N HIS A 212 -2.18 -1.26 9.70
CA HIS A 212 -2.59 -2.10 8.56
C HIS A 212 -4.11 -2.08 8.39
N ILE A 213 -4.89 -2.30 9.45
CA ILE A 213 -6.36 -2.28 9.39
C ILE A 213 -6.88 -0.90 8.97
N MET A 214 -6.32 0.16 9.53
CA MET A 214 -6.68 1.53 9.13
C MET A 214 -6.50 1.71 7.62
N TYR A 215 -5.41 1.20 7.05
CA TYR A 215 -5.17 1.28 5.62
C TYR A 215 -6.17 0.48 4.79
N PHE A 216 -6.48 -0.77 5.16
CA PHE A 216 -7.54 -1.56 4.50
C PHE A 216 -8.90 -0.84 4.56
N ALA A 217 -9.26 -0.26 5.71
CA ALA A 217 -10.50 0.48 5.88
C ALA A 217 -10.54 1.78 5.07
N LEU A 218 -9.41 2.48 4.97
CA LEU A 218 -9.29 3.70 4.17
C LEU A 218 -9.36 3.41 2.67
N ASN A 219 -8.78 2.29 2.22
CA ASN A 219 -8.92 1.82 0.84
C ASN A 219 -10.38 1.51 0.51
N LEU A 220 -11.06 0.76 1.39
CA LEU A 220 -12.49 0.49 1.27
C LEU A 220 -13.31 1.79 1.25
N THR A 221 -12.98 2.76 2.11
CA THR A 221 -13.66 4.07 2.14
C THR A 221 -13.47 4.82 0.83
N ASN A 222 -12.26 4.76 0.26
CA ASN A 222 -11.95 5.36 -1.04
C ASN A 222 -12.80 4.75 -2.16
N GLN A 223 -12.94 3.42 -2.19
CA GLN A 223 -13.79 2.75 -3.17
C GLN A 223 -15.27 3.10 -3.00
N ILE A 224 -15.76 3.18 -1.76
CA ILE A 224 -17.14 3.60 -1.48
C ILE A 224 -17.38 5.01 -2.00
N LEU A 225 -16.48 5.95 -1.70
CA LEU A 225 -16.60 7.33 -2.16
C LEU A 225 -16.58 7.41 -3.69
N LEU A 226 -15.74 6.62 -4.35
CA LEU A 226 -15.69 6.57 -5.81
C LEU A 226 -17.00 6.07 -6.43
N VAL A 227 -17.67 5.09 -5.81
CA VAL A 227 -19.01 4.66 -6.24
C VAL A 227 -20.07 5.74 -5.98
N ILE A 228 -19.99 6.42 -4.83
CA ILE A 228 -20.92 7.51 -4.49
C ILE A 228 -20.80 8.69 -5.46
N LEU A 229 -19.62 8.96 -6.02
CA LEU A 229 -19.45 9.99 -7.07
C LEU A 229 -20.32 9.74 -8.31
N TRP A 230 -20.71 8.49 -8.57
CA TRP A 230 -21.63 8.13 -9.65
C TRP A 230 -23.11 8.27 -9.27
N ALA A 231 -23.42 8.46 -7.99
CA ALA A 231 -24.75 8.83 -7.54
C ALA A 231 -24.90 10.36 -7.57
N ASP A 232 -26.04 10.88 -8.03
CA ASP A 232 -26.29 12.32 -8.12
C ASP A 232 -26.22 13.01 -6.74
N ILE A 233 -25.02 13.44 -6.34
CA ILE A 233 -24.73 14.13 -5.07
C ILE A 233 -24.50 15.63 -5.28
N PRO A 234 -24.71 16.47 -4.25
CA PRO A 234 -24.45 17.90 -4.33
C PRO A 234 -22.97 18.20 -4.65
N MET A 235 -22.72 19.22 -5.46
CA MET A 235 -21.38 19.62 -5.92
C MET A 235 -20.33 19.77 -4.79
N PRO A 236 -20.63 20.36 -3.61
CA PRO A 236 -19.64 20.44 -2.53
C PRO A 236 -19.21 19.06 -1.98
N ALA A 237 -20.15 18.11 -1.91
CA ALA A 237 -19.84 16.75 -1.46
C ALA A 237 -19.01 15.98 -2.50
N MET A 238 -19.32 16.19 -3.78
CA MET A 238 -18.55 15.63 -4.90
C MET A 238 -17.10 16.10 -4.89
N SER A 239 -16.86 17.41 -4.78
CA SER A 239 -15.50 17.96 -4.75
C SER A 239 -14.70 17.52 -3.51
N LEU A 240 -15.34 17.32 -2.37
CA LEU A 240 -14.68 16.78 -1.17
C LEU A 240 -14.33 15.29 -1.33
N ALA A 241 -15.21 14.50 -1.94
CA ALA A 241 -14.94 13.09 -2.24
C ALA A 241 -13.83 12.94 -3.28
N GLU A 242 -13.82 13.77 -4.32
CA GLU A 242 -12.71 13.86 -5.30
C GLU A 242 -11.39 14.26 -4.63
N LEU A 243 -11.41 15.25 -3.74
CA LEU A 243 -10.23 15.64 -2.96
C LEU A 243 -9.70 14.48 -2.13
N PHE A 244 -10.58 13.79 -1.40
CA PHE A 244 -10.18 12.65 -0.58
C PHE A 244 -9.58 11.55 -1.45
N ASN A 245 -10.25 11.18 -2.54
CA ASN A 245 -9.78 10.15 -3.47
C ASN A 245 -8.46 10.53 -4.15
N GLY A 246 -8.26 11.81 -4.44
CA GLY A 246 -7.06 12.36 -5.05
C GLY A 246 -5.92 12.67 -4.09
N THR A 247 -6.05 12.46 -2.78
CA THR A 247 -5.00 12.78 -1.79
C THR A 247 -4.72 11.67 -0.79
N ALA A 248 -5.77 11.10 -0.19
CA ALA A 248 -5.63 10.14 0.90
C ALA A 248 -4.83 8.90 0.48
N PRO A 249 -5.08 8.25 -0.68
CA PRO A 249 -4.30 7.09 -1.09
C PRO A 249 -2.80 7.40 -1.26
N PHE A 250 -2.48 8.57 -1.81
CA PHE A 250 -1.09 8.97 -2.13
C PHE A 250 -0.27 9.31 -0.88
N ILE A 251 -0.91 9.75 0.21
CA ILE A 251 -0.23 10.13 1.45
C ILE A 251 -0.14 8.93 2.40
N LEU A 252 -1.25 8.21 2.57
CA LEU A 252 -1.33 7.19 3.62
C LEU A 252 -0.51 5.93 3.29
N ALA A 253 -0.52 5.49 2.02
CA ALA A 253 0.23 4.29 1.65
C ALA A 253 1.73 4.46 1.90
N PRO A 254 2.40 5.54 1.44
CA PRO A 254 3.83 5.68 1.64
C PRO A 254 4.23 5.90 3.10
N ARG A 255 3.42 6.66 3.86
CA ARG A 255 3.64 6.88 5.30
C ARG A 255 3.63 5.58 6.09
N LEU A 256 2.64 4.74 5.84
CA LEU A 256 2.53 3.46 6.52
C LEU A 256 3.73 2.56 6.21
N ILE A 257 4.11 2.48 4.94
CA ILE A 257 5.22 1.63 4.51
C ILE A 257 6.53 2.07 5.18
N ILE A 258 6.85 3.37 5.18
CA ILE A 258 8.05 3.90 5.84
C ILE A 258 8.00 3.75 7.36
N SER A 259 6.84 4.01 7.99
CA SER A 259 6.69 3.87 9.45
C SER A 259 7.05 2.45 9.92
N ILE A 260 6.66 1.44 9.15
CA ILE A 260 7.01 0.04 9.41
C ILE A 260 8.53 -0.17 9.30
N TRP A 261 9.17 0.32 8.24
CA TRP A 261 10.63 0.19 8.09
C TRP A 261 11.42 0.89 9.20
N ASP A 262 10.96 2.07 9.63
CA ASP A 262 11.54 2.84 10.73
C ASP A 262 11.42 2.09 12.07
N THR A 263 10.24 1.51 12.37
CA THR A 263 10.06 0.70 13.58
C THR A 263 10.97 -0.53 13.59
N HIS A 264 11.20 -1.16 12.43
CA HIS A 264 12.07 -2.34 12.34
C HIS A 264 13.56 -2.00 12.37
N ALA A 265 13.97 -0.82 11.90
CA ALA A 265 15.37 -0.39 11.96
C ALA A 265 15.84 -0.14 13.39
N ASN A 266 14.93 0.23 14.30
CA ASN A 266 15.22 0.48 15.70
C ASN A 266 15.18 -0.79 16.58
N GLU A 267 14.62 -1.90 16.10
CA GLU A 267 14.76 -3.20 16.75
C GLU A 267 16.11 -3.81 16.33
N GLN A 268 16.95 -4.23 17.30
CA GLN A 268 18.25 -4.87 17.07
C GLN A 268 18.12 -6.28 16.45
N CYS A 269 17.55 -6.40 15.26
CA CYS A 269 17.61 -7.62 14.46
C CYS A 269 18.94 -7.62 13.67
N VAL A 270 19.95 -8.30 14.22
CA VAL A 270 21.32 -8.41 13.69
C VAL A 270 21.41 -9.19 12.36
N HIS A 271 20.30 -9.72 11.83
CA HIS A 271 20.24 -10.26 10.47
C HIS A 271 18.86 -10.04 9.83
N VAL A 272 18.56 -8.82 9.40
CA VAL A 272 17.43 -8.59 8.49
C VAL A 272 17.93 -8.82 7.07
N SER A 273 17.81 -10.08 6.65
CA SER A 273 18.05 -10.59 5.31
C SER A 273 17.28 -9.79 4.24
N THR A 274 17.83 -9.77 3.03
CA THR A 274 17.52 -8.95 1.84
C THR A 274 16.12 -9.11 1.24
N THR A 275 15.18 -9.70 1.96
CA THR A 275 13.87 -10.09 1.48
C THR A 275 12.83 -9.71 2.52
N PHE A 276 11.79 -8.99 2.10
CA PHE A 276 10.60 -8.76 2.92
C PHE A 276 9.98 -10.09 3.43
N ALA A 277 10.34 -11.22 2.80
CA ALA A 277 10.02 -12.57 3.21
C ALA A 277 10.73 -13.03 4.51
N ASP A 278 11.88 -12.47 4.89
CA ASP A 278 12.54 -12.81 6.17
C ASP A 278 12.14 -11.85 7.30
N CYS A 279 11.44 -10.76 6.98
CA CYS A 279 10.92 -9.81 7.97
C CYS A 279 9.66 -10.31 8.72
N VAL A 280 9.13 -11.48 8.35
CA VAL A 280 8.11 -12.21 9.12
C VAL A 280 8.79 -13.27 9.97
N CYS A 281 9.85 -12.92 10.70
CA CYS A 281 10.32 -13.77 11.79
C CYS A 281 9.41 -13.54 13.00
N TRP A 282 8.16 -13.98 12.87
CA TRP A 282 7.27 -14.13 14.00
C TRP A 282 7.69 -15.46 14.65
N THR A 283 8.15 -15.40 15.89
CA THR A 283 8.55 -16.55 16.72
C THR A 283 9.87 -17.23 16.30
N SER A 284 10.99 -16.66 16.71
CA SER A 284 11.97 -17.52 17.39
C SER A 284 11.79 -17.25 18.88
N PRO A 285 11.60 -18.27 19.74
CA PRO A 285 11.74 -18.04 21.17
C PRO A 285 13.12 -17.39 21.40
N PRO A 286 13.27 -16.49 22.39
CA PRO A 286 14.61 -16.14 22.81
C PRO A 286 15.32 -17.47 23.09
N ILE A 287 16.44 -17.70 22.41
CA ILE A 287 17.38 -18.71 22.88
C ILE A 287 17.70 -18.22 24.29
N PHE A 288 17.08 -18.84 25.28
CA PHE A 288 17.58 -18.76 26.63
C PHE A 288 19.01 -19.24 26.50
N GLU A 289 19.97 -18.33 26.61
CA GLU A 289 21.30 -18.72 27.02
C GLU A 289 21.09 -19.47 28.34
N GLN A 290 21.01 -20.80 28.25
CA GLN A 290 21.32 -21.66 29.36
C GLN A 290 22.77 -21.31 29.68
N HIS A 291 22.94 -20.41 30.65
CA HIS A 291 24.13 -20.37 31.47
C HIS A 291 24.23 -21.76 32.13
N GLU A 292 24.81 -22.71 31.40
CA GLU A 292 25.33 -23.94 31.99
C GLU A 292 26.47 -23.51 32.90
N MET A 293 26.11 -23.36 34.18
CA MET A 293 27.03 -23.38 35.28
C MET A 293 27.53 -24.83 35.40
N ASN A 294 28.57 -25.18 34.64
CA ASN A 294 29.32 -26.42 34.85
C ASN A 294 30.72 -26.09 35.38
N PRO A 295 31.13 -26.64 36.55
CA PRO A 295 32.44 -26.46 37.11
C PRO A 295 33.41 -27.45 36.46
N CYS A 296 34.18 -26.99 35.47
CA CYS A 296 35.28 -27.78 34.93
C CYS A 296 36.60 -27.38 35.60
N VAL A 297 36.88 -28.10 36.69
CA VAL A 297 38.21 -28.35 37.22
C VAL A 297 39.06 -29.04 36.13
N GLY A 298 40.31 -28.58 35.97
CA GLY A 298 41.41 -29.44 35.56
C GLY A 298 42.00 -29.18 34.17
N HIS A 299 42.98 -28.28 34.10
CA HIS A 299 44.16 -28.48 33.27
C HIS A 299 45.39 -28.32 34.16
N PRO A 300 46.39 -29.20 33.99
CA PRO A 300 47.75 -28.71 33.97
C PRO A 300 48.45 -29.20 32.70
N GLU A 301 49.10 -28.27 31.99
CA GLU A 301 50.23 -28.58 31.13
C GLU A 301 51.49 -28.68 31.99
N SER A 302 52.22 -29.79 31.89
CA SER A 302 53.69 -29.77 31.87
C SER A 302 54.24 -31.13 31.40
N THR A 303 54.91 -31.09 30.24
CA THR A 303 56.16 -31.80 29.89
C THR A 303 56.55 -33.06 30.69
N PHE A 304 56.66 -34.21 30.02
CA PHE A 304 57.95 -34.93 29.87
C PHE A 304 57.84 -36.10 28.88
N SER A 305 58.87 -36.25 28.06
CA SER A 305 59.14 -37.35 27.12
C SER A 305 59.41 -38.68 27.83
N LEU A 306 59.03 -39.82 27.23
CA LEU A 306 59.92 -40.97 26.94
C LEU A 306 59.17 -42.24 26.52
N GLU A 307 59.68 -42.79 25.41
CA GLU A 307 59.87 -44.21 25.07
C GLU A 307 58.70 -45.15 24.70
N LYS A 308 58.99 -45.93 23.64
CA LYS A 308 58.26 -47.06 23.07
C LYS A 308 58.49 -48.33 23.90
N GLU A 309 57.49 -49.22 23.95
CA GLU A 309 57.56 -50.69 23.71
C GLU A 309 56.18 -51.30 24.11
N VAL A 310 55.40 -51.89 23.20
CA VAL A 310 55.40 -53.30 22.72
C VAL A 310 55.04 -54.32 23.82
N VAL A 311 53.83 -54.91 23.70
CA VAL A 311 53.42 -56.33 23.93
C VAL A 311 53.71 -56.90 25.35
N GLU A 312 52.78 -57.45 26.14
CA GLU A 312 52.04 -58.70 25.92
C GLU A 312 51.01 -58.96 27.03
N VAL A 313 50.25 -60.03 26.79
CA VAL A 313 49.12 -60.66 27.49
C VAL A 313 49.43 -61.22 28.90
N GLU A 314 48.35 -61.38 29.68
CA GLU A 314 48.05 -62.41 30.71
C GLU A 314 47.97 -62.01 32.21
N THR A 315 46.79 -62.30 32.75
CA THR A 315 46.30 -62.34 34.15
C THR A 315 46.86 -63.56 34.94
N PRO A 316 46.56 -63.75 36.25
CA PRO A 316 45.82 -62.89 37.19
C PRO A 316 46.61 -62.40 38.42
#